data_AF-W4VHU1-F1
#
_entry.id   AF-W4VHU1-F1
#
_cell.length_a   1.000
_cell.length_b   1.000
_cell.length_c   1.000
_cell.angle_alpha   90.00
_cell.angle_beta   90.00
_cell.angle_gamma   90.00
#
_symmetry.space_group_name_H-M   'P 1'
#
loop_
_entity.id
_entity.type
_entity.pdbx_description
1 polymer ?
#
loop_
_entity_poly.entity_id
_entity_poly.type
_entity_poly.pdbx_seq_one_letter_code
_entity_poly.pdbx_strand_id
1 'polypeptide(L)'
;MTAALFGVVVLLVSLAKDGDAPKLFSKKIKKIKYLPLPSLILATIGLSASIITALLLPGKIYEYITTAAGILLLYNWAFIIISSIRVLDGIKFKNKVIAFIGLLFITTAISGTLMEKSIRPGFWVSLCILGVIGLFTMKFGRNKKAGSNC
;
A
#
# COMPACT_ATOMS: atom_id res chain seq x y z
N MET A 1 16.58 7.71 0.04
CA MET A 1 15.13 7.50 0.31
C MET A 1 14.23 8.66 -0.16
N THR A 2 14.77 9.78 -0.65
CA THR A 2 13.97 10.92 -1.13
C THR A 2 13.08 10.58 -2.34
N ALA A 3 13.56 9.77 -3.28
CA ALA A 3 12.79 9.35 -4.46
C ALA A 3 11.51 8.58 -4.11
N ALA A 4 11.56 7.68 -3.11
CA ALA A 4 10.39 6.93 -2.66
C ALA A 4 9.32 7.85 -2.05
N LEU A 5 9.72 8.84 -1.25
CA LEU A 5 8.81 9.84 -0.68
C LEU A 5 8.12 10.67 -1.76
N PHE A 6 8.87 11.15 -2.76
CA PHE A 6 8.29 11.86 -3.90
C PHE A 6 7.36 10.96 -4.73
N GLY A 7 7.73 9.69 -4.94
CA GLY A 7 6.90 8.72 -5.66
C GLY A 7 5.54 8.50 -5.01
N VAL A 8 5.49 8.27 -3.70
CA VAL A 8 4.23 8.11 -2.95
C VAL A 8 3.35 9.36 -3.05
N VAL A 9 3.97 10.54 -2.91
CA VAL A 9 3.28 11.82 -3.03
C VAL A 9 2.66 12.02 -4.42
N VAL A 10 3.39 11.69 -5.49
CA VAL A 10 2.89 11.78 -6.88
C VAL A 10 1.78 10.76 -7.13
N LEU A 11 1.93 9.51 -6.68
CA LEU A 11 0.91 8.47 -6.80
C LEU A 11 -0.40 8.89 -6.12
N LEU A 12 -0.33 9.44 -4.90
CA LEU A 12 -1.52 9.90 -4.17
C LEU A 12 -2.24 11.04 -4.90
N VAL A 13 -1.50 11.94 -5.53
CA VAL A 13 -2.06 13.03 -6.34
C VAL A 13 -2.72 12.50 -7.61
N SER A 14 -2.12 11.53 -8.30
CA SER A 14 -2.69 10.92 -9.48
C SER A 14 -4.00 10.19 -9.14
N LEU A 15 -4.00 9.37 -8.08
CA LEU A 15 -5.21 8.71 -7.58
C LEU A 15 -6.33 9.70 -7.23
N ALA A 16 -5.98 10.84 -6.63
CA ALA A 16 -6.95 11.89 -6.29
C ALA A 16 -7.49 12.64 -7.53
N LYS A 17 -6.71 12.72 -8.62
CA LYS A 17 -7.16 13.28 -9.90
C LYS A 17 -8.12 12.33 -10.62
N ASP A 18 -7.83 11.03 -10.57
CA ASP A 18 -8.64 9.99 -11.21
C ASP A 18 -9.91 9.64 -10.40
N GLY A 19 -10.13 10.34 -9.27
CA GLY A 19 -11.30 10.18 -8.41
C GLY A 19 -11.24 9.01 -7.43
N ASP A 20 -10.12 8.29 -7.39
CA ASP A 20 -9.88 7.12 -6.52
C ASP A 20 -9.38 7.48 -5.12
N ALA A 21 -9.14 8.77 -4.83
CA ALA A 21 -8.81 9.30 -3.52
C ALA A 21 -9.49 10.67 -3.26
N PRO A 22 -9.61 11.14 -1.99
CA PRO A 22 -10.28 12.41 -1.68
C PRO A 22 -9.71 13.59 -2.48
N LYS A 23 -10.58 14.43 -3.04
CA LYS A 23 -10.20 15.64 -3.83
C LYS A 23 -9.31 16.62 -3.05
N LEU A 24 -9.25 16.49 -1.72
CA LEU A 24 -8.32 17.24 -0.88
C LEU A 24 -6.84 17.00 -1.27
N PHE A 25 -6.50 15.80 -1.77
CA PHE A 25 -5.14 15.44 -2.19
C PHE A 25 -4.82 15.83 -3.65
N SER A 26 -5.81 16.19 -4.47
CA SER A 26 -5.57 16.66 -5.85
C SER A 26 -5.28 18.17 -5.92
N LYS A 27 -5.42 18.89 -4.80
CA LYS A 27 -5.24 20.35 -4.71
C LYS A 27 -3.75 20.70 -4.86
N LYS A 28 -3.36 21.10 -6.07
CA LYS A 28 -2.02 21.65 -6.37
C LYS A 28 -2.04 23.17 -6.23
N ILE A 29 -1.09 23.75 -5.48
CA ILE A 29 -0.91 25.20 -5.44
C ILE A 29 -0.05 25.61 -6.66
N LYS A 30 -0.66 26.31 -7.63
CA LYS A 30 0.00 26.74 -8.88
C LYS A 30 1.19 27.70 -8.66
N LYS A 31 1.28 28.40 -7.52
CA LYS A 31 2.29 29.45 -7.28
C LYS A 31 3.68 28.93 -6.88
N ILE A 32 3.82 27.68 -6.43
CA ILE A 32 5.12 27.12 -6.06
C ILE A 32 5.22 25.71 -6.66
N LYS A 33 5.74 25.63 -7.88
CA LYS A 33 6.30 24.41 -8.51
C LYS A 33 5.45 23.13 -8.43
N TYR A 34 4.12 23.23 -8.51
CA TYR A 34 3.19 22.09 -8.47
C TYR A 34 3.34 21.18 -7.24
N LEU A 35 3.77 21.72 -6.09
CA LEU A 35 3.90 20.91 -4.87
C LEU A 35 2.52 20.52 -4.31
N PRO A 36 2.23 19.22 -4.17
CA PRO A 36 1.02 18.73 -3.51
C PRO A 36 1.21 18.76 -1.99
N LEU A 37 1.06 19.96 -1.40
CA LEU A 37 1.22 20.19 0.03
C LEU A 37 0.41 19.22 0.91
N PRO A 38 -0.87 18.89 0.62
CA PRO A 38 -1.62 17.95 1.45
C PRO A 38 -0.98 16.56 1.52
N SER A 39 -0.50 16.05 0.39
CA SER A 39 0.18 14.74 0.29
C SER A 39 1.55 14.77 0.94
N LEU A 40 2.27 15.88 0.82
CA LEU A 40 3.58 16.06 1.45
C LEU A 40 3.46 16.14 2.97
N ILE A 41 2.49 16.89 3.49
CA ILE A 41 2.19 16.97 4.92
C ILE A 41 1.81 15.58 5.45
N LEU A 42 1.00 14.81 4.72
CA LEU A 42 0.67 13.44 5.11
C LEU A 42 1.92 12.55 5.21
N ALA A 43 2.84 12.66 4.24
CA ALA A 43 4.10 11.92 4.27
C ALA A 43 4.99 12.35 5.46
N THR A 44 5.06 13.65 5.75
CA THR A 44 5.77 14.17 6.92
C THR A 44 5.18 13.65 8.22
N ILE A 45 3.84 13.66 8.37
CA ILE A 45 3.16 13.11 9.56
C ILE A 45 3.48 11.62 9.72
N GLY A 46 3.44 10.84 8.63
CA GLY A 46 3.80 9.42 8.67
C GLY A 46 5.24 9.19 9.12
N LEU A 47 6.18 10.01 8.63
CA LEU A 47 7.58 9.95 9.04
C LEU A 47 7.77 10.37 10.51
N SER A 48 7.13 11.46 10.94
CA SER A 48 7.15 11.91 12.33
C SER A 48 6.57 10.87 13.28
N ALA A 49 5.45 10.24 12.92
CA ALA A 49 4.86 9.16 13.70
C ALA A 49 5.81 7.96 13.81
N SER A 50 6.53 7.62 12.73
CA SER A 50 7.57 6.59 12.77
C SER A 50 8.70 6.94 13.73
N ILE A 51 9.15 8.20 13.76
CA ILE A 51 10.19 8.67 14.68
C ILE A 51 9.71 8.67 16.14
N ILE A 52 8.48 9.14 16.39
CA ILE A 52 7.89 9.15 17.75
C ILE A 52 7.73 7.72 18.26
N THR A 53 7.22 6.81 17.42
CA THR A 53 7.11 5.39 17.78
C THR A 53 8.50 4.80 18.03
N ALA A 54 9.51 5.23 17.25
CA ALA A 54 10.88 4.80 17.41
C ALA A 54 11.48 5.14 18.80
N LEU A 55 11.04 6.25 19.39
CA LEU A 55 11.46 6.70 20.71
C LEU A 55 10.68 6.01 21.85
N LEU A 56 9.42 5.63 21.61
CA LEU A 56 8.53 5.09 22.65
C LEU A 56 8.77 3.61 22.99
N LEU A 57 9.23 2.79 22.03
CA LEU A 57 9.32 1.33 22.16
C LEU A 57 10.69 0.75 21.72
N PRO A 58 11.83 1.31 22.20
CA PRO A 58 13.16 1.01 21.69
C PRO A 58 13.44 -0.50 21.66
N GLY A 59 13.94 -0.99 20.53
CA GLY A 59 14.25 -2.41 20.31
C GLY A 59 13.12 -3.26 19.71
N LYS A 60 11.85 -2.90 19.90
CA LYS A 60 10.69 -3.65 19.35
C LYS A 60 10.02 -2.99 18.14
N ILE A 61 10.29 -1.71 17.88
CA ILE A 61 9.78 -0.97 16.71
C ILE A 61 10.20 -1.60 15.39
N TYR A 62 11.49 -1.87 15.23
CA TYR A 62 12.02 -2.41 13.98
C TYR A 62 11.43 -3.78 13.70
N GLU A 63 11.14 -4.56 14.75
CA GLU A 63 10.54 -5.88 14.65
C GLU A 63 9.06 -5.83 14.23
N TYR A 64 8.28 -4.85 14.70
CA TYR A 64 6.85 -4.76 14.36
C TYR A 64 6.57 -3.95 13.11
N ILE A 65 7.14 -2.75 12.99
CA ILE A 65 6.87 -1.85 11.85
C ILE A 65 7.49 -2.41 10.57
N THR A 66 8.74 -2.85 10.61
CA THR A 66 9.43 -3.35 9.42
C THR A 66 8.83 -4.68 8.95
N THR A 67 8.47 -5.57 9.88
CA THR A 67 7.73 -6.80 9.55
C THR A 67 6.39 -6.46 8.91
N ALA A 68 5.60 -5.58 9.52
CA ALA A 68 4.31 -5.20 8.97
C ALA A 68 4.47 -4.62 7.55
N ALA A 69 5.40 -3.68 7.36
CA ALA A 69 5.70 -3.08 6.07
C ALA A 69 6.18 -4.10 5.03
N GLY A 70 7.02 -5.07 5.43
CA GLY A 70 7.48 -6.17 4.57
C GLY A 70 6.34 -7.08 4.13
N ILE A 71 5.45 -7.47 5.05
CA ILE A 71 4.27 -8.28 4.73
C ILE A 71 3.30 -7.48 3.82
N LEU A 72 3.11 -6.19 4.07
CA LEU A 72 2.33 -5.29 3.21
C LEU A 72 2.90 -5.19 1.78
N LEU A 73 4.22 -5.15 1.65
CA LEU A 73 4.89 -5.21 0.35
C LEU A 73 4.63 -6.55 -0.36
N LEU A 74 4.71 -7.68 0.36
CA LEU A 74 4.38 -8.99 -0.19
C LEU A 74 2.91 -9.10 -0.64
N TYR A 75 1.97 -8.53 0.13
CA TYR A 75 0.57 -8.43 -0.31
C TYR A 75 0.43 -7.61 -1.59
N ASN A 76 1.14 -6.49 -1.70
CA ASN A 76 1.15 -5.67 -2.91
C ASN A 76 1.60 -6.48 -4.13
N TRP A 77 2.69 -7.22 -4.01
CA TRP A 77 3.18 -8.11 -5.07
C TRP A 77 2.19 -9.23 -5.41
N ALA A 78 1.56 -9.85 -4.40
CA ALA A 78 0.53 -10.85 -4.63
C ALA A 78 -0.66 -10.27 -5.43
N PHE A 79 -1.13 -9.07 -5.08
CA PHE A 79 -2.21 -8.41 -5.80
C PHE A 79 -1.83 -8.07 -7.25
N ILE A 80 -0.61 -7.59 -7.49
CA ILE A 80 -0.13 -7.33 -8.85
C ILE A 80 -0.14 -8.63 -9.68
N ILE A 81 0.36 -9.73 -9.13
CA ILE A 81 0.37 -11.04 -9.82
C ILE A 81 -1.06 -11.50 -10.12
N ILE A 82 -1.95 -11.48 -9.14
CA ILE A 82 -3.36 -11.90 -9.31
C ILE A 82 -4.05 -11.01 -10.34
N SER A 83 -3.86 -9.69 -10.26
CA SER A 83 -4.40 -8.73 -11.23
C SER A 83 -3.86 -8.98 -12.62
N SER A 84 -2.58 -9.31 -12.76
CA SER A 84 -1.95 -9.59 -14.06
C SER A 84 -2.59 -10.80 -14.75
N ILE A 85 -2.94 -11.86 -13.98
CA ILE A 85 -3.60 -13.05 -14.51
C ILE A 85 -5.03 -12.73 -15.00
N ARG A 86 -5.70 -11.78 -14.35
CA ARG A 86 -7.09 -11.42 -14.65
C ARG A 86 -7.23 -10.38 -15.75
N VAL A 87 -6.30 -9.43 -15.84
CA VAL A 87 -6.38 -8.27 -16.75
C VAL A 87 -5.71 -8.54 -18.09
N LEU A 88 -4.68 -9.38 -18.13
CA LEU A 88 -3.92 -9.61 -19.35
C LEU A 88 -4.54 -10.75 -20.16
N ASP A 89 -5.11 -10.43 -21.32
CA ASP A 89 -5.66 -11.41 -22.26
C ASP A 89 -4.53 -12.10 -23.04
N GLY A 90 -4.60 -13.43 -23.20
CA GLY A 90 -3.63 -14.20 -24.00
C GLY A 90 -2.34 -14.60 -23.26
N ILE A 91 -2.37 -14.75 -21.93
CA ILE A 91 -1.20 -15.18 -21.14
C ILE A 91 -0.72 -16.56 -21.58
N LYS A 92 0.56 -16.63 -21.99
CA LYS A 92 1.24 -17.91 -22.28
C LYS A 92 1.24 -18.81 -21.04
N PHE A 93 1.02 -20.11 -21.25
CA PHE A 93 0.98 -21.11 -20.17
C PHE A 93 2.19 -21.02 -19.21
N LYS A 94 3.40 -20.82 -19.74
CA LYS A 94 4.62 -20.62 -18.94
C LYS A 94 4.50 -19.46 -17.95
N ASN A 95 3.95 -18.32 -18.37
CA ASN A 95 3.80 -17.15 -17.51
C ASN A 95 2.76 -17.38 -16.41
N LYS A 96 1.70 -18.15 -16.71
CA LYS A 96 0.70 -18.54 -15.71
C LYS A 96 1.29 -19.45 -14.63
N VAL A 97 2.16 -20.38 -15.03
CA VAL A 97 2.90 -21.24 -14.08
C VAL A 97 3.84 -20.42 -13.20
N ILE A 98 4.61 -19.50 -13.79
CA ILE A 98 5.51 -18.61 -13.04
C ILE A 98 4.72 -17.74 -12.04
N ALA A 99 3.57 -17.20 -12.47
CA ALA A 99 2.70 -16.41 -11.60
C ALA A 99 2.17 -17.24 -10.42
N PHE A 100 1.76 -18.49 -10.66
CA PHE A 100 1.30 -19.39 -9.60
C PHE A 100 2.42 -19.77 -8.62
N ILE A 101 3.62 -20.06 -9.12
CA ILE A 101 4.80 -20.32 -8.30
C ILE A 101 5.13 -19.10 -7.45
N GLY A 102 5.16 -17.90 -8.04
CA GLY A 102 5.38 -16.66 -7.30
C GLY A 102 4.37 -16.43 -6.18
N LEU A 103 3.09 -16.69 -6.45
CA LEU A 103 2.03 -16.62 -5.43
C LEU A 103 2.21 -17.66 -4.32
N LEU A 104 2.64 -18.88 -4.66
CA LEU A 104 2.96 -19.93 -3.68
C LEU A 104 4.12 -19.51 -2.77
N PHE A 105 5.19 -18.93 -3.32
CA PHE A 105 6.31 -18.43 -2.52
C PHE A 105 5.88 -17.29 -1.59
N ILE A 106 5.08 -16.34 -2.08
CA ILE A 106 4.60 -15.22 -1.27
C ILE A 106 3.72 -15.71 -0.11
N THR A 107 2.77 -16.61 -0.40
CA THR A 107 1.88 -17.17 0.63
C THR A 107 2.62 -18.00 1.67
N THR A 108 3.64 -18.74 1.24
CA THR A 108 4.53 -19.49 2.13
C THR A 108 5.34 -18.56 3.03
N ALA A 109 5.92 -17.48 2.47
CA ALA A 109 6.68 -16.49 3.23
C ALA A 109 5.80 -15.78 4.28
N ILE A 110 4.59 -15.36 3.91
CA ILE A 110 3.63 -14.75 4.83
C ILE A 110 3.23 -15.75 5.93
N SER A 111 2.97 -17.00 5.58
CA SER A 111 2.63 -18.04 6.56
C SER A 111 3.78 -18.33 7.52
N GLY A 112 5.03 -18.26 7.05
CA GLY A 112 6.23 -18.39 7.89
C GLY A 112 6.33 -17.33 8.98
N THR A 113 5.81 -16.11 8.75
CA THR A 113 5.80 -15.05 9.77
C THR A 113 4.90 -15.34 10.98
N LEU A 114 3.94 -16.27 10.87
CA LEU A 114 3.07 -16.69 11.96
C LEU A 114 3.77 -17.62 12.97
N MET A 115 4.76 -18.38 12.49
CA MET A 115 5.47 -19.40 13.28
C MET A 115 6.41 -18.76 14.31
N GLU A 116 7.00 -17.61 13.99
CA GLU A 116 7.94 -16.91 14.85
C GLU A 116 7.22 -15.99 15.86
N LYS A 117 7.42 -16.23 17.17
CA LYS A 117 6.68 -15.49 18.23
C LYS A 117 7.00 -13.99 18.23
N SER A 118 8.22 -13.63 17.85
CA SER A 118 8.67 -12.24 17.89
C SER A 118 8.13 -11.42 16.70
N ILE A 119 7.83 -12.08 15.57
CA ILE A 119 7.37 -11.46 14.31
C ILE A 119 5.83 -11.42 14.24
N ARG A 120 5.15 -12.31 14.97
CA ARG A 120 3.69 -12.46 15.00
C ARG A 120 2.90 -11.15 15.15
N PRO A 121 3.30 -10.18 16.01
CA PRO A 121 2.55 -8.93 16.13
C PRO A 121 2.55 -8.12 14.83
N GLY A 122 3.64 -8.17 14.05
CA GLY A 122 3.73 -7.49 12.75
C GLY A 122 2.74 -8.03 11.71
N PHE A 123 2.42 -9.34 11.75
CA PHE A 123 1.38 -9.94 10.91
C PHE A 123 -0.01 -9.39 11.25
N TRP A 124 -0.36 -9.29 12.53
CA TRP A 124 -1.66 -8.74 12.94
C TRP A 124 -1.80 -7.26 12.57
N VAL A 125 -0.72 -6.48 12.75
CA VAL A 125 -0.69 -5.06 12.35
C VAL A 125 -0.87 -4.92 10.83
N SER A 126 -0.21 -5.74 10.02
CA SER A 126 -0.38 -5.67 8.56
C SER A 126 -1.80 -6.03 8.12
N LEU A 127 -2.43 -7.00 8.77
CA LEU A 127 -3.82 -7.40 8.50
C LEU A 127 -4.82 -6.29 8.88
N CYS A 128 -4.60 -5.61 10.01
CA CYS A 128 -5.37 -4.42 10.39
C CYS A 128 -5.24 -3.30 9.34
N ILE A 129 -4.02 -3.00 8.88
CA ILE A 129 -3.78 -1.98 7.84
C ILE A 129 -4.47 -2.39 6.53
N LEU A 130 -4.36 -3.66 6.13
CA LEU A 130 -5.04 -4.17 4.94
C LEU A 130 -6.56 -4.04 5.05
N GLY A 131 -7.14 -4.30 6.23
CA GLY A 131 -8.56 -4.08 6.52
C GLY A 131 -8.97 -2.62 6.37
N VAL A 132 -8.18 -1.69 6.91
CA VAL A 132 -8.40 -0.24 6.75
C VAL A 132 -8.36 0.16 5.27
N ILE A 133 -7.35 -0.29 4.52
CA ILE A 133 -7.24 -0.04 3.07
C ILE A 133 -8.48 -0.58 2.34
N GLY A 134 -8.92 -1.80 2.67
CA GLY A 134 -10.13 -2.42 2.11
C GLY A 134 -11.40 -1.60 2.39
N LEU A 135 -11.56 -1.11 3.61
CA LEU A 135 -12.70 -0.24 4.00
C LEU A 135 -12.71 1.08 3.20
N PHE A 136 -11.55 1.75 3.08
CA PHE A 136 -11.42 2.96 2.27
C PHE A 136 -11.70 2.69 0.79
N THR A 137 -11.17 1.59 0.25
CA THR A 137 -11.38 1.18 -1.14
C THR A 137 -12.85 0.87 -1.41
N MET A 138 -13.57 0.23 -0.50
CA MET A 138 -15.01 -0.02 -0.66
C MET A 138 -15.82 1.28 -0.65
N LYS A 139 -15.48 2.24 0.24
CA LYS A 139 -16.16 3.54 0.29
C LYS A 139 -15.92 4.39 -0.95
N PHE A 140 -14.67 4.45 -1.44
CA PHE A 140 -14.33 5.20 -2.65
C PHE A 140 -14.73 4.48 -3.95
N GLY A 141 -14.60 3.16 -4.01
CA GLY A 141 -14.98 2.33 -5.15
C GLY A 141 -16.49 2.27 -5.40
N ARG A 142 -17.33 2.40 -4.35
CA ARG A 142 -18.80 2.53 -4.50
C ARG A 142 -19.19 3.85 -5.17
N ASN A 143 -18.40 4.92 -5.02
CA ASN A 143 -18.68 6.21 -5.63
C ASN A 143 -18.52 6.19 -7.16
N LYS A 144 -17.76 5.23 -7.73
CA LYS A 144 -17.67 5.02 -9.19
C LYS A 144 -18.93 4.41 -9.80
N LYS A 145 -19.66 3.54 -9.08
CA LYS A 145 -20.91 2.94 -9.60
C LYS A 145 -22.09 3.92 -9.67
N ALA A 146 -22.04 5.03 -8.94
CA ALA A 146 -23.09 6.05 -8.96
C ALA A 146 -22.85 7.15 -10.03
N GLY A 147 -21.71 7.15 -10.72
CA GLY A 147 -21.33 8.17 -11.70
C GLY A 147 -21.18 7.68 -13.14
N SER A 148 -21.47 6.41 -13.45
CA SER A 148 -21.38 5.84 -14.81
C SER A 148 -22.74 5.77 -15.53
N ASN A 149 -23.59 6.78 -15.33
CA ASN A 149 -24.81 7.01 -16.11
C ASN A 149 -24.87 8.50 -16.46
N CYS A 150 -23.99 8.95 -17.34
CA CYS A 150 -24.11 10.17 -18.17
C CYS A 150 -23.22 9.97 -19.39
#